data_AF-A0A7C8UM73-F1
#
_entry.id   AF-A0A7C8UM73-F1
#
_cell.length_a   1.000
_cell.length_b   1.000
_cell.length_c   1.000
_cell.angle_alpha   90.00
_cell.angle_beta   90.00
_cell.angle_gamma   90.00
#
_symmetry.space_group_name_H-M   'P 1'
#
loop_
_entity.id
_entity.type
_entity.pdbx_description
1 polymer ?
#
loop_
_entity_poly.entity_id
_entity_poly.type
_entity_poly.pdbx_seq_one_letter_code
_entity_poly.pdbx_strand_id
1 'polypeptide(L)'
;MLTSTIGLNILGTQEIDPSKMIWGLDPLMVLGIGLIACGATGWLIGPVAGTQAFKIANRRWMGEITKKEKEFFAHIKKNRVDPSFQSFSNPVPDYYGEKIGSLSQYRQWLKDQRAYNRKREKFL
;
A
#
# COMPACT_ATOMS: atom_id res chain seq x y z
N MET A 1 -20.30 13.15 3.08
CA MET A 1 -21.38 14.16 3.10
C MET A 1 -22.43 13.83 2.03
N LEU A 2 -22.16 13.95 0.73
CA LEU A 2 -23.12 13.65 -0.35
C LEU A 2 -23.63 12.19 -0.39
N THR A 3 -22.75 11.21 -0.19
CA THR A 3 -23.14 9.79 -0.21
C THR A 3 -24.02 9.41 0.97
N SER A 4 -23.72 9.96 2.15
CA SER A 4 -24.51 9.75 3.37
C SER A 4 -25.89 10.40 3.30
N THR A 5 -26.02 11.59 2.70
CA THR A 5 -27.33 12.25 2.51
C THR A 5 -28.20 11.54 1.48
N ILE A 6 -27.62 11.02 0.39
CA ILE A 6 -28.37 10.21 -0.59
C ILE A 6 -28.86 8.91 0.07
N GLY A 7 -27.99 8.24 0.83
CA GLY A 7 -28.35 7.02 1.57
C GLY A 7 -29.50 7.24 2.56
N LEU A 8 -29.47 8.34 3.32
CA LEU A 8 -30.55 8.70 4.25
C LEU A 8 -31.88 8.97 3.54
N ASN A 9 -31.87 9.61 2.38
CA ASN A 9 -33.10 9.84 1.61
C ASN A 9 -33.70 8.53 1.08
N ILE A 10 -32.87 7.62 0.58
CA ILE A 10 -33.33 6.32 0.07
C ILE A 10 -33.89 5.49 1.23
N LEU A 11 -33.17 5.40 2.36
CA LEU A 11 -33.63 4.65 3.53
C LEU A 11 -34.86 5.27 4.19
N GLY A 12 -34.98 6.60 4.21
CA GLY A 12 -36.12 7.31 4.79
C GLY A 12 -37.44 7.12 4.04
N THR A 13 -37.40 6.57 2.82
CA THR A 13 -38.61 6.21 2.04
C THR A 13 -39.01 4.75 2.19
N GLN A 14 -38.25 3.94 2.91
CA GLN A 14 -38.52 2.51 3.11
C GLN A 14 -39.13 2.28 4.49
N GLU A 15 -40.33 1.71 4.53
CA GLU A 15 -40.94 1.24 5.78
C GLU A 15 -40.31 -0.10 6.19
N ILE A 16 -39.46 -0.09 7.22
CA ILE A 16 -38.87 -1.30 7.79
C ILE A 16 -39.86 -1.87 8.80
N ASP A 17 -40.61 -2.90 8.38
CA ASP A 17 -41.49 -3.67 9.27
C ASP A 17 -40.65 -4.76 9.98
N PRO A 18 -40.37 -4.62 11.29
CA PRO A 18 -39.50 -5.54 12.03
C PRO A 18 -40.09 -6.96 12.18
N SER A 19 -41.37 -7.15 11.87
CA SER A 19 -42.02 -8.46 11.90
C SER A 19 -41.81 -9.28 10.62
N LYS A 20 -41.35 -8.64 9.54
CA LYS A 20 -41.14 -9.28 8.24
C LYS A 20 -39.68 -9.65 8.07
N MET A 21 -39.43 -10.94 7.90
CA MET A 21 -38.09 -11.44 7.57
C MET A 21 -37.70 -10.97 6.16
N ILE A 22 -36.48 -10.45 6.03
CA ILE A 22 -35.87 -10.09 4.74
C ILE A 22 -34.93 -11.23 4.35
N TRP A 23 -35.26 -11.94 3.27
CA TRP A 23 -34.52 -13.15 2.82
C TRP A 23 -34.38 -14.25 3.90
N GLY A 24 -35.38 -14.39 4.77
CA GLY A 24 -35.34 -15.36 5.87
C GLY A 24 -34.42 -14.95 7.02
N LEU A 25 -33.99 -13.69 7.07
CA LEU A 25 -33.21 -13.11 8.17
C LEU A 25 -33.99 -11.96 8.82
N ASP A 26 -33.73 -11.70 10.10
CA ASP A 26 -34.24 -10.51 10.78
C ASP A 26 -33.67 -9.25 10.10
N PRO A 27 -34.49 -8.20 9.85
CA PRO A 27 -34.03 -6.90 9.37
C PRO A 27 -32.76 -6.36 10.02
N LEU A 28 -32.56 -6.55 11.33
CA LEU A 28 -31.35 -6.09 12.02
C LEU A 28 -30.09 -6.79 11.48
N MET A 29 -30.17 -8.08 11.21
CA MET A 29 -29.05 -8.87 10.71
C MET A 29 -28.72 -8.50 9.26
N VAL A 30 -29.73 -8.26 8.43
CA VAL A 30 -29.54 -7.82 7.04
C VAL A 30 -28.86 -6.46 6.98
N LEU A 31 -29.28 -5.51 7.83
CA LEU A 31 -28.64 -4.21 7.92
C LEU A 31 -27.19 -4.31 8.44
N GLY A 32 -26.95 -5.17 9.44
CA GLY A 32 -25.59 -5.42 9.96
C GLY A 32 -24.65 -6.00 8.90
N ILE A 33 -25.11 -7.02 8.17
CA ILE A 33 -24.35 -7.62 7.06
C ILE A 33 -24.13 -6.60 5.95
N GLY A 34 -25.16 -5.83 5.59
CA GLY A 34 -25.08 -4.78 4.58
C GLY A 34 -24.06 -3.70 4.95
N LEU A 35 -24.02 -3.27 6.21
CA LEU A 35 -23.03 -2.31 6.70
C LEU A 35 -21.61 -2.86 6.60
N ILE A 36 -21.39 -4.11 7.04
CA ILE A 36 -20.08 -4.77 6.95
C ILE A 36 -19.65 -4.92 5.49
N ALA A 37 -20.56 -5.30 4.59
CA ALA A 37 -20.30 -5.43 3.16
C ALA A 37 -19.93 -4.09 2.52
N CYS A 38 -20.66 -3.01 2.84
CA CYS A 38 -20.33 -1.65 2.41
C CYS A 38 -18.98 -1.18 2.94
N GLY A 39 -18.64 -1.50 4.20
CA GLY A 39 -17.34 -1.20 4.78
C GLY A 39 -16.20 -1.95 4.08
N ALA A 40 -16.37 -3.25 3.88
CA ALA A 40 -15.39 -4.10 3.21
C ALA A 40 -15.15 -3.69 1.75
N THR A 41 -16.21 -3.38 1.01
CA THR A 41 -16.11 -2.91 -0.37
C THR A 41 -15.44 -1.53 -0.45
N GLY A 42 -15.78 -0.60 0.45
CA GLY A 42 -15.12 0.69 0.55
C GLY A 42 -13.61 0.55 0.85
N TRP A 43 -13.25 -0.37 1.74
CA TRP A 43 -11.85 -0.66 2.07
C TRP A 43 -11.07 -1.23 0.87
N LEU A 44 -11.68 -2.10 0.06
CA LEU A 44 -11.06 -2.66 -1.14
C LEU A 44 -10.91 -1.61 -2.27
N ILE A 45 -11.91 -0.76 -2.47
CA ILE A 45 -11.93 0.23 -3.57
C ILE A 45 -11.09 1.46 -3.24
N GLY A 46 -10.97 1.82 -1.95
CA GLY A 46 -10.29 3.01 -1.47
C GLY A 46 -8.88 3.23 -2.05
N PRO A 47 -7.96 2.24 -1.95
CA PRO A 47 -6.60 2.38 -2.48
C PRO A 47 -6.54 2.61 -3.99
N VAL A 48 -7.41 1.92 -4.75
CA VAL A 48 -7.46 2.06 -6.21
C VAL A 48 -7.96 3.45 -6.57
N ALA A 49 -9.10 3.88 -6.01
CA ALA A 49 -9.68 5.20 -6.25
C ALA A 49 -8.71 6.32 -5.84
N GLY A 50 -8.08 6.21 -4.68
CA GLY A 50 -7.10 7.17 -4.17
C GLY A 50 -5.87 7.29 -5.06
N THR A 51 -5.32 6.15 -5.51
CA THR A 51 -4.16 6.14 -6.42
C THR A 51 -4.48 6.83 -7.75
N GLN A 52 -5.66 6.58 -8.31
CA GLN A 52 -6.07 7.22 -9.57
C GLN A 52 -6.32 8.72 -9.38
N ALA A 53 -6.99 9.11 -8.30
CA ALA A 53 -7.18 10.52 -7.97
C ALA A 53 -5.84 11.26 -7.82
N PHE A 54 -4.87 10.64 -7.12
CA PHE A 54 -3.52 11.19 -6.98
C PHE A 54 -2.83 11.38 -8.34
N LYS A 55 -2.89 10.38 -9.22
CA LYS A 55 -2.29 10.44 -10.56
C LYS A 55 -2.91 11.53 -11.43
N ILE A 56 -4.23 11.70 -11.37
CA ILE A 56 -4.95 12.73 -12.12
C ILE A 56 -4.58 14.12 -11.58
N ALA A 57 -4.62 14.31 -10.26
CA ALA A 57 -4.26 15.58 -9.62
C ALA A 57 -2.82 15.99 -9.91
N ASN A 58 -1.89 15.03 -9.93
CA ASN A 58 -0.47 15.26 -10.14
C ASN A 58 0.00 14.97 -11.58
N ARG A 59 -0.91 14.88 -12.56
CA ARG A 59 -0.61 14.45 -13.94
C ARG A 59 0.59 15.15 -14.58
N ARG A 60 0.80 16.43 -14.26
CA ARG A 60 1.90 17.26 -14.75
C ARG A 60 3.27 16.72 -14.31
N TRP A 61 3.36 16.19 -13.10
CA TRP A 61 4.61 15.73 -12.48
C TRP A 61 4.84 14.22 -12.65
N MET A 62 3.79 13.46 -12.96
CA MET A 62 3.88 11.99 -13.07
C MET A 62 4.98 11.52 -14.03
N GLY A 63 5.18 12.20 -15.17
CA GLY A 63 6.24 11.84 -16.11
C GLY A 63 7.65 11.95 -15.50
N GLU A 64 7.91 13.02 -14.74
CA GLU A 64 9.19 13.23 -14.06
C GLU A 64 9.37 12.31 -12.85
N ILE A 65 8.29 12.02 -12.12
CA ILE A 65 8.29 11.03 -11.03
C ILE A 65 8.72 9.66 -11.57
N THR A 66 8.08 9.19 -12.64
CA THR A 66 8.40 7.87 -13.23
C THR A 66 9.83 7.80 -13.77
N LYS A 67 10.37 8.89 -14.33
CA LYS A 67 11.79 8.93 -14.73
C LYS A 67 12.72 8.79 -13.53
N LYS A 68 12.50 9.57 -12.48
CA LYS A 68 13.32 9.54 -11.25
C LYS A 68 13.22 8.20 -10.53
N GLU A 69 12.04 7.58 -10.50
CA GLU A 69 11.85 6.23 -9.95
C GLU A 69 12.69 5.20 -10.71
N LYS A 70 12.70 5.25 -12.05
CA LYS A 70 13.53 4.37 -12.88
C LYS A 70 15.02 4.58 -12.65
N GLU A 71 15.45 5.84 -12.58
CA GLU A 71 16.84 6.20 -12.27
C GLU A 71 17.24 5.70 -10.89
N PHE A 72 16.41 5.95 -9.86
CA PHE A 72 16.64 5.48 -8.51
C PHE A 72 16.72 3.95 -8.45
N PHE A 73 15.82 3.23 -9.12
CA PHE A 73 15.88 1.78 -9.21
C PHE A 73 17.18 1.29 -9.87
N ALA A 74 17.65 1.96 -10.93
CA ALA A 74 18.93 1.65 -11.55
C ALA A 74 20.10 1.86 -10.58
N HIS A 75 20.05 2.92 -9.75
CA HIS A 75 21.03 3.14 -8.68
C HIS A 75 21.01 2.03 -7.62
N ILE A 76 19.84 1.59 -7.18
CA ILE A 76 19.71 0.46 -6.24
C ILE A 76 20.28 -0.82 -6.86
N LYS A 77 19.86 -1.16 -8.08
CA LYS A 77 20.33 -2.36 -8.80
C LYS A 77 21.85 -2.39 -8.97
N LYS A 78 22.47 -1.23 -9.20
CA LYS A 78 23.93 -1.10 -9.35
C LYS A 78 24.69 -1.27 -8.03
N ASN A 79 24.13 -0.81 -6.92
CA ASN A 79 24.84 -0.73 -5.64
C ASN A 79 24.47 -1.85 -4.64
N ARG A 80 23.42 -2.64 -4.92
CA ARG A 80 23.03 -3.77 -4.08
C ARG A 80 24.12 -4.85 -4.06
N VAL A 81 24.25 -5.52 -2.92
CA VAL A 81 25.15 -6.66 -2.74
C VAL A 81 24.60 -7.93 -3.40
N ASP A 82 25.48 -8.87 -3.72
CA ASP A 82 25.08 -10.20 -4.19
C ASP A 82 24.54 -11.04 -3.00
N PRO A 83 23.29 -11.50 -3.04
CA PRO A 83 22.68 -12.25 -1.94
C PRO A 83 23.18 -13.69 -1.84
N SER A 84 23.92 -14.20 -2.84
CA SER A 84 24.39 -15.58 -2.90
C SER A 84 25.35 -15.95 -1.75
N PHE A 85 25.97 -14.95 -1.11
CA PHE A 85 26.94 -15.12 -0.03
C PHE A 85 26.32 -14.92 1.37
N GLN A 86 25.00 -15.07 1.49
CA GLN A 86 24.31 -14.95 2.77
C GLN A 86 24.75 -16.04 3.75
N SER A 87 25.05 -15.64 4.98
CA SER A 87 25.26 -16.57 6.10
C SER A 87 24.44 -16.15 7.31
N PHE A 88 24.20 -17.06 8.24
CA PHE A 88 23.48 -16.76 9.48
C PHE A 88 24.19 -15.67 10.32
N SER A 89 25.52 -15.64 10.28
CA SER A 89 26.34 -14.64 10.97
C SER A 89 26.52 -13.33 10.20
N ASN A 90 26.19 -13.29 8.91
CA ASN A 90 26.24 -12.10 8.07
C ASN A 90 24.97 -12.02 7.19
N PRO A 91 23.82 -11.61 7.77
CA PRO A 91 22.58 -11.47 7.02
C PRO A 91 22.72 -10.39 5.95
N VAL A 92 22.06 -10.61 4.81
CA VAL A 92 22.05 -9.66 3.70
C VAL A 92 21.29 -8.40 4.14
N PRO A 93 21.84 -7.20 3.93
CA PRO A 93 21.13 -5.94 4.19
C PRO A 93 19.90 -5.82 3.29
N ASP A 94 19.10 -4.76 3.47
CA ASP A 94 17.94 -4.47 2.61
C ASP A 94 18.33 -4.51 1.13
N TYR A 95 17.91 -5.57 0.41
CA TYR A 95 18.35 -5.85 -0.96
C TYR A 95 17.65 -4.95 -1.98
N TYR A 96 16.39 -4.60 -1.72
CA TYR A 96 15.55 -3.80 -2.63
C TYR A 96 15.50 -2.32 -2.26
N GLY A 97 16.00 -1.95 -1.08
CA GLY A 97 15.96 -0.56 -0.61
C GLY A 97 14.57 -0.11 -0.18
N GLU A 98 13.72 -1.04 0.28
CA GLU A 98 12.33 -0.79 0.67
C GLU A 98 12.20 0.24 1.80
N LYS A 99 13.21 0.32 2.67
CA LYS A 99 13.19 1.22 3.84
C LYS A 99 13.68 2.64 3.53
N ILE A 100 14.03 2.94 2.27
CA ILE A 100 14.57 4.24 1.89
C ILE A 100 13.42 5.23 1.63
N GLY A 101 13.14 6.10 2.61
CA GLY A 101 12.22 7.23 2.47
C GLY A 101 12.90 8.59 2.39
N SER A 102 14.22 8.66 2.55
CA SER A 102 14.99 9.91 2.60
C SER A 102 16.42 9.75 2.08
N LEU A 103 17.06 10.88 1.75
CA LEU A 103 18.47 10.91 1.33
C LEU A 103 19.43 10.41 2.42
N SER A 104 19.11 10.66 3.69
CA SER A 104 19.91 10.16 4.82
C SER A 104 19.88 8.64 4.88
N GLN A 105 18.68 8.05 4.77
CA GLN A 105 18.48 6.60 4.71
C GLN A 105 19.16 5.99 3.49
N TYR A 106 19.13 6.65 2.32
CA TYR A 106 19.85 6.17 1.13
C TYR A 106 21.36 6.12 1.34
N ARG A 107 21.96 7.16 1.97
CA ARG A 107 23.40 7.16 2.28
C ARG A 107 23.76 6.08 3.29
N GLN A 108 22.90 5.85 4.29
CA GLN A 108 23.09 4.77 5.25
C GLN A 108 23.03 3.41 4.55
N TRP A 109 22.02 3.20 3.70
CA TRP A 109 21.88 1.99 2.90
C TRP A 109 23.14 1.71 2.08
N LEU A 110 23.71 2.71 1.39
CA LEU A 110 24.98 2.55 0.66
C LEU A 110 26.15 2.12 1.56
N LYS A 111 26.22 2.62 2.79
CA LYS A 111 27.25 2.21 3.77
C LYS A 111 27.05 0.77 4.19
N ASP A 112 25.79 0.35 4.39
CA ASP A 112 25.45 -1.02 4.80
C ASP A 112 25.82 -2.03 3.70
N GLN A 113 25.51 -1.72 2.43
CA GLN A 113 25.93 -2.52 1.29
C GLN A 113 27.47 -2.65 1.23
N ARG A 114 28.21 -1.55 1.41
CA ARG A 114 29.68 -1.56 1.44
C ARG A 114 30.26 -2.31 2.65
N ALA A 115 29.63 -2.20 3.81
CA ALA A 115 30.04 -2.92 5.02
C ALA A 115 29.88 -4.43 4.82
N TYR A 116 28.79 -4.86 4.18
CA TYR A 116 28.57 -6.26 3.83
C TYR A 116 29.63 -6.78 2.84
N ASN A 117 29.92 -6.05 1.76
CA ASN A 117 30.97 -6.43 0.80
C ASN A 117 32.37 -6.52 1.43
N ARG A 118 32.71 -5.58 2.34
CA ARG A 118 34.00 -5.62 3.07
C ARG A 118 34.10 -6.82 4.00
N LYS A 119 33.01 -7.21 4.67
CA LYS A 119 32.99 -8.42 5.49
C LYS A 119 33.23 -9.65 4.60
N ARG A 120 32.53 -9.75 3.48
CA ARG A 120 32.75 -10.83 2.49
C ARG A 120 34.22 -10.95 2.09
N GLU A 121 34.88 -9.85 1.72
CA GLU A 121 36.29 -9.87 1.30
C GLU A 121 37.27 -10.25 2.41
N LYS A 122 36.91 -10.06 3.68
CA LYS A 122 37.77 -10.40 4.82
C LYS A 122 37.64 -11.87 5.25
N PHE A 123 36.55 -12.54 4.86
CA PHE A 123 36.24 -13.91 5.26
C PHE A 123 36.38 -14.94 4.12
N LEU A 124 36.72 -14.49 2.90
CA LEU A 124 37.21 -15.31 1.79
C LEU A 124 38.74 -15.29 1.77
#